data_AF-A0A3M9ZQR2-F1
#
_entry.id   AF-A0A3M9ZQR2-F1
#
_cell.length_a   1.000
_cell.length_b   1.000
_cell.length_c   1.000
_cell.angle_alpha   90.00
_cell.angle_beta   90.00
_cell.angle_gamma   90.00
#
_symmetry.space_group_name_H-M   'P 1'
#
loop_
_entity.id
_entity.type
_entity.pdbx_description
1 polymer ?
#
loop_
_entity_poly.entity_id
_entity_poly.type
_entity_poly.pdbx_seq_one_letter_code
_entity_poly.pdbx_strand_id
1 'polypeptide(L)'
;MAKERPTRVPLEIEVKNFGPISKGKFKLKPLTVFVGPNNSGKTFAAMLAHTIISSDSEYEHPFDYVRWIKRELKNQKFKSLVSGMEKLIASANSAGTKIPNKYTNAVQELVFRRRFEKNMPRAIKSNFGANLKELV
;
A
#
# COMPACT_ATOMS: atom_id res chain seq x y z
N MET A 1 -5.74 4.71 -31.68
CA MET A 1 -5.76 5.52 -30.44
C MET A 1 -4.65 5.03 -29.53
N ALA A 2 -3.67 5.88 -29.19
CA ALA A 2 -2.61 5.50 -28.26
C ALA A 2 -3.21 5.37 -26.84
N LYS A 3 -3.05 4.21 -26.20
CA LYS A 3 -3.39 4.03 -24.79
C LYS A 3 -2.53 4.99 -23.96
N GLU A 4 -3.14 5.93 -23.27
CA GLU A 4 -2.46 6.74 -22.27
C GLU A 4 -1.76 5.80 -21.28
N ARG A 5 -0.44 5.95 -21.13
CA ARG A 5 0.30 5.21 -20.10
C ARG A 5 -0.15 5.74 -18.74
N PRO A 6 -0.47 4.87 -17.76
CA PRO A 6 -0.81 5.32 -16.43
C PRO A 6 0.31 6.20 -15.88
N THR A 7 -0.06 7.37 -15.35
CA THR A 7 0.85 8.32 -14.72
C THR A 7 1.59 7.63 -13.58
N ARG A 8 2.92 7.54 -13.68
CA ARG A 8 3.75 6.94 -12.62
C ARG A 8 3.81 7.91 -11.45
N VAL A 9 3.13 7.59 -10.36
CA VAL A 9 3.28 8.32 -9.10
C VAL A 9 4.67 8.00 -8.54
N PRO A 10 5.55 8.99 -8.33
CA PRO A 10 6.85 8.72 -7.74
C PRO A 10 6.70 8.34 -6.27
N LEU A 11 7.36 7.25 -5.86
CA LEU A 11 7.39 6.83 -4.46
C LEU A 11 8.51 7.54 -3.71
N GLU A 12 8.14 8.29 -2.68
CA GLU A 12 9.07 8.98 -1.78
C GLU A 12 9.02 8.31 -0.40
N ILE A 13 10.18 8.00 0.16
CA ILE A 13 10.32 7.30 1.43
C ILE A 13 11.10 8.21 2.38
N GLU A 14 10.47 8.55 3.50
CA GLU A 14 11.11 9.17 4.66
C GLU A 14 11.17 8.13 5.79
N VAL A 15 12.35 7.99 6.38
CA VAL A 15 12.63 7.02 7.43
C VAL A 15 13.36 7.70 8.58
N LYS A 16 12.99 7.35 9.81
CA LYS A 16 13.59 7.83 11.06
C LYS A 16 13.66 6.68 12.03
N ASN A 17 14.78 6.59 12.76
CA ASN A 17 15.04 5.58 13.78
C ASN A 17 14.66 4.17 13.31
N PHE A 18 15.23 3.72 12.18
CA PHE A 18 14.95 2.40 11.62
C PHE A 18 16.22 1.58 11.48
N GLY A 19 16.43 0.61 12.37
CA GLY A 19 17.68 -0.13 12.49
C GLY A 19 18.88 0.84 12.64
N PRO A 20 19.90 0.78 11.77
CA PRO A 20 21.03 1.71 11.82
C PRO A 20 20.74 3.08 11.19
N ILE A 21 19.55 3.31 10.64
CA ILE A 21 19.19 4.59 10.00
C ILE A 21 18.60 5.54 11.03
N SER A 22 19.34 6.57 11.42
CA SER A 22 18.82 7.64 12.30
C SER A 22 17.78 8.51 11.57
N LYS A 23 18.09 8.95 10.34
CA LYS A 23 17.18 9.69 9.47
C LYS A 23 17.59 9.54 8.01
N GLY A 24 16.62 9.42 7.11
CA GLY A 24 16.85 9.35 5.67
C GLY A 24 15.61 9.77 4.90
N LYS A 25 15.83 10.34 3.70
CA LYS A 25 14.77 10.70 2.77
C LYS A 25 15.25 10.46 1.35
N PHE A 26 14.51 9.68 0.57
CA PHE A 26 14.87 9.37 -0.81
C PHE A 26 13.64 9.13 -1.69
N LYS A 27 13.82 9.36 -2.99
CA LYS A 27 12.79 9.18 -4.01
C LYS A 27 13.20 8.04 -4.92
N LEU A 28 12.33 7.05 -5.07
CA LEU A 28 12.57 5.91 -5.96
C LEU A 28 12.34 6.30 -7.42
N LYS A 29 13.33 6.02 -8.25
CA LYS A 29 13.31 6.08 -9.71
C LYS A 29 13.50 4.67 -10.29
N PRO A 30 13.21 4.44 -11.59
CA PRO A 30 13.38 3.13 -12.22
C PRO A 30 14.74 2.46 -11.97
N LEU A 31 15.81 3.26 -11.86
CA LEU A 31 17.09 2.85 -11.30
C LEU A 31 17.45 3.81 -10.16
N THR A 32 17.65 3.28 -8.97
CA THR A 32 18.05 4.03 -7.77
C THR A 32 19.28 3.37 -7.17
N VAL A 33 20.37 4.13 -7.02
CA VAL A 33 21.65 3.63 -6.48
C VAL A 33 21.94 4.36 -5.17
N PHE A 34 22.21 3.60 -4.11
CA PHE A 34 22.61 4.14 -2.81
C PHE A 34 24.14 4.15 -2.71
N VAL A 35 24.75 5.33 -2.59
CA VAL A 35 26.21 5.53 -2.52
C VAL A 35 26.57 6.26 -1.24
N GLY A 36 27.68 5.88 -0.60
CA GLY A 36 28.17 6.50 0.64
C GLY A 36 29.11 5.59 1.45
N PRO A 37 29.66 6.07 2.57
CA PRO A 37 30.58 5.32 3.42
C PRO A 37 30.02 3.98 3.92
N ASN A 38 30.88 3.02 4.23
CA ASN A 38 30.45 1.75 4.83
C ASN A 38 29.67 2.00 6.12
N ASN A 39 28.69 1.13 6.40
CA ASN A 39 27.83 1.19 7.57
C ASN A 39 26.88 2.42 7.66
N SER A 40 26.70 3.19 6.58
CA SER A 40 25.79 4.36 6.57
C SER A 40 24.30 4.03 6.34
N GLY A 41 23.88 2.78 6.54
CA GLY A 41 22.48 2.35 6.35
C GLY A 41 22.02 2.09 4.90
N LYS A 42 22.94 2.06 3.92
CA LYS A 42 22.59 1.83 2.49
C LYS A 42 21.82 0.54 2.25
N THR A 43 22.30 -0.57 2.81
CA THR A 43 21.65 -1.88 2.71
C THR A 43 20.26 -1.85 3.33
N PHE A 44 20.12 -1.23 4.51
CA PHE A 44 18.83 -1.06 5.18
C PHE A 44 17.85 -0.21 4.36
N ALA A 45 18.30 0.88 3.74
CA ALA A 45 17.47 1.73 2.91
C ALA A 45 16.98 1.00 1.65
N ALA A 46 17.87 0.25 0.99
CA ALA A 46 17.53 -0.56 -0.18
C ALA A 46 16.55 -1.70 0.19
N MET A 47 16.80 -2.39 1.30
CA MET A 47 15.92 -3.45 1.80
C MET A 47 14.56 -2.90 2.26
N LEU A 48 14.51 -1.71 2.85
CA LEU A 48 13.25 -1.07 3.24
C LEU A 48 12.43 -0.72 2.00
N ALA A 49 13.06 -0.12 0.98
CA ALA A 49 12.42 0.15 -0.29
C ALA A 49 11.86 -1.12 -0.95
N HIS A 50 12.67 -2.19 -0.99
CA HIS A 50 12.24 -3.50 -1.48
C HIS A 50 11.03 -4.04 -0.70
N THR A 51 11.09 -3.99 0.63
CA THR A 51 10.02 -4.48 1.52
C THR A 51 8.71 -3.75 1.29
N ILE A 52 8.73 -2.42 1.14
CA ILE A 52 7.55 -1.60 0.86
C ILE A 52 6.91 -2.01 -0.47
N ILE A 53 7.72 -2.16 -1.52
CA ILE A 53 7.24 -2.53 -2.86
C ILE A 53 6.69 -3.96 -2.88
N SER A 54 7.40 -4.91 -2.26
CA SER A 54 7.00 -6.32 -2.28
C SER A 54 5.75 -6.58 -1.44
N SER A 55 5.53 -5.81 -0.38
CA SER A 55 4.36 -5.95 0.51
C SER A 55 3.02 -5.71 -0.19
N ASP A 56 2.99 -4.90 -1.24
CA ASP A 56 1.76 -4.64 -2.03
C ASP A 56 1.49 -5.71 -3.09
N SER A 57 2.51 -6.52 -3.44
CA SER A 57 2.46 -7.49 -4.54
C SER A 57 1.99 -8.90 -4.17
N GLU A 58 1.78 -9.20 -2.89
CA GLU A 58 1.33 -10.53 -2.47
C GLU A 58 -0.13 -10.78 -2.90
N TYR A 59 -0.35 -11.86 -3.66
CA TYR A 59 -1.67 -12.35 -4.04
C TYR A 59 -2.46 -12.78 -2.80
N GLU A 60 -3.63 -12.19 -2.59
CA GLU A 60 -4.55 -12.67 -1.57
C GLU A 60 -5.28 -13.93 -2.06
N HIS A 61 -5.28 -15.00 -1.24
CA HIS A 61 -6.15 -16.15 -1.50
C HIS A 61 -7.63 -15.72 -1.41
N PRO A 62 -8.52 -16.22 -2.30
CA PRO A 62 -9.94 -15.87 -2.31
C PRO A 62 -10.65 -16.00 -0.95
N PHE A 63 -10.31 -17.03 -0.18
CA PHE A 63 -10.89 -17.25 1.16
C PHE A 63 -10.53 -16.16 2.17
N ASP A 64 -9.31 -15.63 2.12
CA ASP A 64 -8.89 -14.53 2.99
C ASP A 64 -9.69 -13.27 2.68
N TYR A 65 -9.96 -13.02 1.40
CA TYR A 65 -10.78 -11.90 0.94
C TYR A 65 -12.21 -11.97 1.49
N VAL A 66 -12.87 -13.13 1.36
CA VAL A 66 -14.23 -13.33 1.88
C VAL A 66 -14.29 -13.15 3.39
N ARG A 67 -13.33 -13.70 4.13
CA ARG A 67 -13.26 -13.55 5.60
C ARG A 67 -13.10 -12.09 6.00
N TRP A 68 -12.26 -11.34 5.29
CA TRP A 68 -12.09 -9.92 5.53
C TRP A 68 -13.36 -9.12 5.23
N ILE A 69 -13.99 -9.32 4.07
CA ILE A 69 -15.24 -8.63 3.72
C ILE A 69 -16.31 -8.87 4.80
N LYS A 70 -16.46 -10.11 5.28
CA LYS A 70 -17.39 -10.41 6.39
C LYS A 70 -17.11 -9.61 7.66
N ARG A 71 -15.84 -9.34 7.97
CA ARG A 71 -15.45 -8.48 9.09
C ARG A 71 -15.74 -7.02 8.79
N GLU A 72 -15.38 -6.56 7.59
CA GLU A 72 -15.53 -5.17 7.18
C GLU A 72 -17.02 -4.77 7.04
N LEU A 73 -17.90 -5.71 6.68
CA LEU A 73 -19.34 -5.52 6.71
C LEU A 73 -19.89 -5.17 8.10
N LYS A 74 -19.13 -5.39 9.18
CA LYS A 74 -19.50 -4.94 10.54
C LYS A 74 -19.05 -3.49 10.82
N ASN A 75 -18.12 -2.96 10.03
CA ASN A 75 -17.60 -1.60 10.16
C ASN A 75 -18.58 -0.57 9.57
N GLN A 76 -18.95 0.43 10.36
CA GLN A 76 -19.87 1.50 9.93
C GLN A 76 -19.33 2.32 8.77
N LYS A 77 -18.01 2.59 8.70
CA LYS A 77 -17.38 3.32 7.58
C LYS A 77 -17.52 2.53 6.28
N PHE A 78 -17.41 1.20 6.34
CA PHE A 78 -17.59 0.35 5.17
C PHE A 78 -19.04 0.22 4.76
N LYS A 79 -19.97 0.07 5.72
CA LYS A 79 -21.41 0.06 5.44
C LYS A 79 -21.87 1.34 4.74
N SER A 80 -21.42 2.51 5.20
CA SER A 80 -21.78 3.78 4.58
C SER A 80 -21.21 3.91 3.17
N LEU A 81 -20.02 3.36 2.92
CA LEU A 81 -19.42 3.28 1.60
C LEU A 81 -20.23 2.38 0.66
N VAL A 82 -20.60 1.17 1.10
CA VAL A 82 -21.44 0.23 0.34
C VAL A 82 -22.78 0.88 0.01
N SER A 83 -23.49 1.43 0.99
CA SER A 83 -24.77 2.11 0.77
C SER A 83 -24.66 3.28 -0.20
N GLY A 84 -23.56 4.05 -0.13
CA GLY A 84 -23.31 5.14 -1.06
C GLY A 84 -23.06 4.65 -2.49
N MET A 85 -22.38 3.51 -2.67
CA MET A 85 -22.19 2.89 -3.97
C MET A 85 -23.49 2.29 -4.52
N GLU A 86 -24.31 1.66 -3.68
CA GLU A 86 -25.63 1.14 -4.07
C GLU A 86 -26.54 2.26 -4.60
N LYS A 87 -26.58 3.41 -3.92
CA LYS A 87 -27.32 4.59 -4.38
C LYS A 87 -26.84 5.11 -5.73
N LEU A 88 -25.53 5.08 -5.98
CA LEU A 88 -24.95 5.46 -7.28
C LEU A 88 -25.31 4.48 -8.39
N ILE A 89 -25.36 3.18 -8.09
CA ILE A 89 -25.77 2.16 -9.04
C ILE A 89 -27.26 2.33 -9.36
N ALA A 90 -28.09 2.57 -8.35
CA ALA A 90 -29.52 2.79 -8.51
C ALA A 90 -29.83 4.06 -9.34
N SER A 91 -28.99 5.09 -9.29
CA SER A 91 -29.13 6.30 -10.10
C SER A 91 -28.41 6.24 -11.45
N ALA A 92 -27.75 5.12 -11.78
CA ALA A 92 -27.01 4.97 -13.01
C ALA A 92 -27.93 4.63 -14.19
N ASN A 93 -27.88 5.44 -15.25
CA ASN A 93 -28.48 5.11 -16.54
C ASN A 93 -27.54 4.20 -17.36
N SER A 94 -28.09 3.47 -18.34
CA SER A 94 -27.38 2.49 -19.18
C SER A 94 -26.18 3.04 -19.97
N ALA A 95 -26.00 4.38 -20.01
CA ALA A 95 -24.89 5.06 -20.67
C ALA A 95 -23.58 5.09 -19.85
N GLY A 96 -23.56 4.48 -18.66
CA GLY A 96 -22.39 4.41 -17.80
C GLY A 96 -22.29 5.61 -16.86
N THR A 97 -22.05 5.34 -15.58
CA THR A 97 -21.95 6.36 -14.53
C THR A 97 -20.51 6.49 -14.06
N LYS A 98 -19.99 7.71 -14.04
CA LYS A 98 -18.68 8.00 -13.48
C LYS A 98 -18.73 7.83 -11.97
N ILE A 99 -17.89 6.93 -11.42
CA ILE A 99 -17.78 6.73 -9.97
C ILE A 99 -17.10 7.97 -9.36
N PRO A 100 -17.73 8.67 -8.40
CA PRO A 100 -17.12 9.80 -7.71
C PRO A 100 -15.84 9.41 -6.96
N ASN A 101 -14.84 10.30 -6.99
CA ASN A 101 -13.53 10.07 -6.37
C ASN A 101 -13.60 9.72 -4.88
N LYS A 102 -14.60 10.22 -4.15
CA LYS A 102 -14.79 9.90 -2.72
C LYS A 102 -14.94 8.39 -2.47
N TYR A 103 -15.53 7.64 -3.40
CA TYR A 103 -15.68 6.19 -3.28
C TYR A 103 -14.42 5.45 -3.72
N THR A 104 -13.82 5.86 -4.85
CA THR A 104 -12.58 5.22 -5.33
C THR A 104 -11.45 5.40 -4.33
N ASN A 105 -11.29 6.59 -3.76
CA ASN A 105 -10.25 6.88 -2.77
C ASN A 105 -10.47 6.07 -1.49
N ALA A 106 -11.71 5.98 -1.02
CA ALA A 106 -12.02 5.23 0.18
C ALA A 106 -11.85 3.71 -0.01
N VAL A 107 -12.20 3.17 -1.18
CA VAL A 107 -11.92 1.75 -1.52
C VAL A 107 -10.42 1.51 -1.63
N GLN A 108 -9.69 2.40 -2.30
CA GLN A 108 -8.23 2.32 -2.40
C GLN A 108 -7.57 2.35 -1.02
N GLU A 109 -7.97 3.28 -0.15
CA GLU A 109 -7.48 3.38 1.23
C GLU A 109 -7.73 2.06 1.99
N LEU A 110 -8.94 1.51 1.92
CA LEU A 110 -9.31 0.25 2.59
C LEU A 110 -8.49 -0.94 2.09
N VAL A 111 -8.39 -1.12 0.78
CA VAL A 111 -7.68 -2.25 0.17
C VAL A 111 -6.18 -2.13 0.41
N PHE A 112 -5.61 -0.94 0.18
CA PHE A 112 -4.19 -0.69 0.38
C PHE A 112 -3.80 -0.87 1.84
N ARG A 113 -4.54 -0.26 2.76
CA ARG A 113 -4.31 -0.40 4.20
C ARG A 113 -4.30 -1.86 4.63
N ARG A 114 -5.28 -2.65 4.16
CA ARG A 114 -5.35 -4.07 4.50
C ARG A 114 -4.12 -4.83 4.01
N ARG A 115 -3.76 -4.69 2.73
CA ARG A 115 -2.60 -5.37 2.15
C ARG A 115 -1.34 -5.00 2.90
N PHE A 116 -1.16 -3.70 3.13
CA PHE A 116 0.00 -3.18 3.84
C PHE A 116 0.07 -3.70 5.28
N GLU A 117 -1.00 -3.58 6.07
CA GLU A 117 -1.03 -4.05 7.47
C GLU A 117 -0.85 -5.58 7.58
N LYS A 118 -1.35 -6.34 6.60
CA LYS A 118 -1.22 -7.81 6.58
C LYS A 118 0.18 -8.27 6.18
N ASN A 119 0.72 -7.70 5.11
CA ASN A 119 1.91 -8.23 4.44
C ASN A 119 3.19 -7.55 4.93
N MET A 120 3.15 -6.26 5.28
CA MET A 120 4.34 -5.51 5.68
C MET A 120 5.04 -6.11 6.91
N PRO A 121 4.35 -6.53 8.00
CA PRO A 121 5.04 -7.16 9.13
C PRO A 121 5.75 -8.46 8.75
N ARG A 122 5.12 -9.27 7.88
CA ARG A 122 5.72 -10.51 7.35
C ARG A 122 6.94 -10.20 6.49
N ALA A 123 6.82 -9.24 5.58
CA ALA A 123 7.89 -8.83 4.68
C ALA A 123 9.07 -8.23 5.46
N ILE A 124 8.81 -7.43 6.51
CA ILE A 124 9.85 -6.93 7.42
C ILE A 124 10.56 -8.10 8.10
N LYS A 125 9.82 -9.03 8.71
CA LYS A 125 10.41 -10.18 9.37
C LYS A 125 11.24 -11.03 8.42
N SER A 126 10.75 -11.26 7.20
CA SER A 126 11.45 -12.03 6.18
C SER A 126 12.73 -11.36 5.70
N ASN A 127 12.71 -10.04 5.48
CA ASN A 127 13.85 -9.33 4.91
C ASN A 127 14.88 -8.96 5.98
N PHE A 128 14.45 -8.50 7.16
CA PHE A 128 15.34 -7.99 8.22
C PHE A 128 15.65 -9.02 9.31
N GLY A 129 14.95 -10.15 9.36
CA GLY A 129 15.11 -11.15 10.43
C GLY A 129 14.62 -10.67 11.80
N ALA A 130 13.93 -9.53 11.86
CA ALA A 130 13.48 -8.86 13.08
C ALA A 130 12.02 -8.44 12.95
N ASN A 131 11.31 -8.30 14.08
CA ASN A 131 9.98 -7.70 14.04
C ASN A 131 10.07 -6.19 13.87
N LEU A 132 9.01 -5.54 13.36
CA LEU A 132 9.00 -4.08 13.19
C LEU A 132 9.35 -3.34 14.48
N LYS A 133 8.85 -3.79 15.65
CA LYS A 133 9.13 -3.18 16.96
C LYS A 133 10.60 -3.24 17.40
N GLU A 134 11.40 -4.09 16.79
CA GLU A 134 12.84 -4.19 17.09
C GLU A 134 13.66 -3.25 16.20
N LEU A 135 13.04 -2.72 15.15
CA LEU A 135 13.68 -1.83 14.19
C LEU A 135 13.35 -0.35 14.46
N VAL A 136 12.27 -0.03 15.16
CA VAL A 136 11.82 1.34 15.49
C VAL A 136 11.87 1.66 16.96
#